data_AF-A0A846HW60-F1
#
_entry.id   AF-A0A846HW60-F1
#
_cell.length_a   1.000
_cell.length_b   1.000
_cell.length_c   1.000
_cell.angle_alpha   90.00
_cell.angle_beta   90.00
_cell.angle_gamma   90.00
#
_symmetry.space_group_name_H-M   'P 1'
#
loop_
_entity.id
_entity.type
_entity.pdbx_description
1 polymer ?
#
loop_
_entity_poly.entity_id
_entity_poly.type
_entity_poly.pdbx_seq_one_letter_code
_entity_poly.pdbx_strand_id
1 'polypeptide(L)'
;MDTSSRPRPTLTAISLYTGAGGLDLGFEAAGFETRIALEMDDDCVATLRANRSWPVIHRSIHDASSADLLREADLESGEADVLIGGPPCQPFSKCGYWATGDARRLEDPRASTVEAYLRVLRDVRPRAFLMENVAGLAFRGKDEGIELIHQIVASINREQGTSYGVELLVLNAADFGVPQTRERAFLIGARDGSRFGQLAPTHRPADAGTKGSQLALALDLPRYRNAWDAIGDLEGEDDPELRLRGKWADLLPSIPEGSNYLYHTDRGAGLPLFGWRRRFWNFLLKLAKDQPSWTLTAQPGPATGPFHWKNRRLSARELCRLQTLPDDYYVLGALGTVQRQLGNAVPSALAEVIALQLRQRLLGEAASVDRGVSLIPSVRGEPPPPEPLQPVADKFVHLAGRHEPHPGTGKGHRASLRAVSL
;
A
#
# COMPACT_ATOMS: atom_id res chain seq x y z
N MET A 1 31.36 -35.47 18.27
CA MET A 1 30.11 -35.26 19.02
C MET A 1 29.24 -34.39 18.14
N ASP A 2 28.20 -35.00 17.60
CA ASP A 2 27.26 -34.42 16.65
C ASP A 2 26.41 -33.37 17.38
N THR A 3 26.63 -32.09 17.06
CA THR A 3 25.79 -31.00 17.55
C THR A 3 24.49 -31.02 16.76
N SER A 4 23.59 -31.91 17.18
CA SER A 4 22.17 -31.88 16.82
C SER A 4 21.67 -30.43 16.90
N SER A 5 21.50 -29.80 15.73
CA SER A 5 20.93 -28.47 15.57
C SER A 5 19.51 -28.48 16.13
N ARG A 6 19.32 -27.93 17.33
CA ARG A 6 17.96 -27.59 17.77
C ARG A 6 17.34 -26.71 16.68
N PRO A 7 16.10 -26.99 16.22
CA PRO A 7 15.42 -26.07 15.33
C PRO A 7 15.39 -24.70 16.00
N ARG A 8 15.82 -23.67 15.26
CA ARG A 8 15.78 -22.29 15.79
C ARG A 8 14.32 -21.96 16.09
N PRO A 9 14.02 -21.30 17.23
CA PRO A 9 12.66 -20.88 17.53
C PRO A 9 12.14 -19.98 16.41
N THR A 10 10.91 -20.21 15.96
CA THR A 10 10.23 -19.37 14.96
C THR A 10 9.95 -18.02 15.60
N LEU A 11 10.29 -16.92 14.92
CA LEU A 11 9.99 -15.57 15.40
C LEU A 11 8.48 -15.33 15.37
N THR A 12 7.95 -14.66 16.38
CA THR A 12 6.52 -14.49 16.58
C THR A 12 6.05 -13.07 16.27
N ALA A 13 4.88 -12.96 15.64
CA ALA A 13 4.24 -11.69 15.33
C ALA A 13 2.85 -11.59 15.96
N ILE A 14 2.54 -10.43 16.53
CA ILE A 14 1.18 -9.99 16.85
C ILE A 14 0.78 -8.95 15.80
N SER A 15 -0.36 -9.15 15.14
CA SER A 15 -0.85 -8.29 14.07
C SER A 15 -2.12 -7.54 14.47
N LEU A 16 -2.09 -6.23 14.30
CA LEU A 16 -3.22 -5.34 14.56
C LEU A 16 -3.67 -4.68 13.27
N TYR A 17 -4.99 -4.51 13.09
CA TYR A 17 -5.55 -3.94 11.87
C TYR A 17 -5.10 -4.71 10.62
N THR A 18 -5.16 -6.05 10.73
CA THR A 18 -4.56 -7.00 9.79
C THR A 18 -5.07 -6.81 8.35
N GLY A 19 -6.30 -6.34 8.17
CA GLY A 19 -6.96 -6.24 6.88
C GLY A 19 -7.00 -7.60 6.18
N ALA A 20 -6.73 -7.60 4.88
CA ALA A 20 -6.58 -8.84 4.11
C ALA A 20 -5.20 -9.52 4.27
N GLY A 21 -4.39 -9.12 5.27
CA GLY A 21 -3.13 -9.77 5.60
C GLY A 21 -1.92 -9.38 4.75
N GLY A 22 -2.00 -8.28 3.97
CA GLY A 22 -0.91 -7.90 3.06
C GLY A 22 0.44 -7.70 3.76
N LEU A 23 0.45 -7.05 4.93
CA LEU A 23 1.65 -6.88 5.76
C LEU A 23 2.11 -8.22 6.33
N ASP A 24 1.18 -8.98 6.89
CA ASP A 24 1.37 -10.27 7.55
C ASP A 24 1.97 -11.33 6.64
N LEU A 25 1.50 -11.43 5.39
CA LEU A 25 2.02 -12.37 4.40
C LEU A 25 3.49 -12.10 4.08
N GLY A 26 3.93 -10.84 4.14
CA GLY A 26 5.35 -10.50 4.01
C GLY A 26 6.18 -10.95 5.22
N PHE A 27 5.63 -10.81 6.42
CA PHE A 27 6.25 -11.32 7.65
C PHE A 27 6.29 -12.86 7.66
N GLU A 28 5.21 -13.53 7.23
CA GLU A 28 5.16 -14.99 7.03
C GLU A 28 6.26 -15.45 6.06
N ALA A 29 6.40 -14.79 4.91
CA ALA A 29 7.45 -15.08 3.94
C ALA A 29 8.87 -14.88 4.50
N ALA A 30 9.06 -13.90 5.40
CA ALA A 30 10.30 -13.68 6.14
C ALA A 30 10.54 -14.69 7.29
N GLY A 31 9.60 -15.62 7.52
CA GLY A 31 9.68 -16.70 8.50
C GLY A 31 9.16 -16.35 9.90
N PHE A 32 8.30 -15.32 10.01
CA PHE A 32 7.57 -15.05 11.24
C PHE A 32 6.29 -15.88 11.30
N GLU A 33 5.90 -16.29 12.51
CA GLU A 33 4.62 -16.92 12.80
C GLU A 33 3.66 -15.86 13.36
N THR A 34 2.56 -15.61 12.65
CA THR A 34 1.47 -14.75 13.15
C THR A 34 0.71 -15.50 14.25
N ARG A 35 0.99 -15.15 15.51
CA ARG A 35 0.39 -15.76 16.70
C ARG A 35 -1.05 -15.31 16.92
N ILE A 36 -1.36 -14.06 16.58
CA ILE A 36 -2.72 -13.53 16.63
C ILE A 36 -2.86 -12.39 15.62
N ALA A 37 -3.99 -12.36 14.91
CA ALA A 37 -4.43 -11.27 14.08
C ALA A 37 -5.69 -10.62 14.69
N LEU A 38 -5.74 -9.30 14.70
CA LEU A 38 -6.88 -8.52 15.16
C LEU A 38 -7.43 -7.71 13.98
N GLU A 39 -8.66 -8.04 13.59
CA GLU A 39 -9.36 -7.41 12.47
C GLU A 39 -10.85 -7.30 12.79
N MET A 40 -11.49 -6.19 12.41
CA MET A 40 -12.89 -5.93 12.72
C MET A 40 -13.82 -6.01 11.51
N ASP A 41 -13.28 -5.98 10.30
CA ASP A 41 -14.02 -6.04 9.05
C ASP A 41 -14.36 -7.49 8.69
N ASP A 42 -15.65 -7.78 8.58
CA ASP A 42 -16.18 -9.11 8.28
C ASP A 42 -15.56 -9.73 7.02
N ASP A 43 -15.41 -8.94 5.95
CA ASP A 43 -14.87 -9.43 4.67
C ASP A 43 -13.38 -9.79 4.82
N CYS A 44 -12.61 -8.93 5.49
CA CYS A 44 -11.20 -9.20 5.80
C CYS A 44 -11.06 -10.46 6.66
N VAL A 45 -11.85 -10.62 7.71
CA VAL A 45 -11.82 -11.81 8.57
C VAL A 45 -12.16 -13.08 7.81
N ALA A 46 -13.16 -13.02 6.93
CA ALA A 46 -13.50 -14.15 6.05
C ALA A 46 -12.33 -14.50 5.12
N THR A 47 -11.69 -13.50 4.51
CA THR A 47 -10.49 -13.69 3.68
C THR A 47 -9.35 -14.32 4.49
N LEU A 48 -9.01 -13.80 5.67
CA LEU A 48 -7.92 -14.33 6.50
C LEU A 48 -8.15 -15.81 6.84
N ARG A 49 -9.33 -16.15 7.35
CA ARG A 49 -9.70 -17.51 7.78
C ARG A 49 -9.76 -18.52 6.64
N ALA A 50 -10.06 -18.08 5.42
CA ALA A 50 -10.10 -18.95 4.25
C ALA A 50 -8.71 -19.33 3.73
N ASN A 51 -7.68 -18.52 4.03
CA ASN A 51 -6.36 -18.67 3.43
C ASN A 51 -5.29 -19.16 4.40
N ARG A 52 -5.39 -18.82 5.69
CA ARG A 52 -4.40 -19.16 6.71
C ARG A 52 -5.08 -19.58 8.00
N SER A 53 -4.43 -20.48 8.74
CA SER A 53 -4.87 -20.93 10.06
C SER A 53 -4.42 -20.01 11.19
N TRP A 54 -4.20 -18.72 10.90
CA TRP A 54 -3.86 -17.74 11.94
C TRP A 54 -5.03 -17.60 12.91
N PRO A 55 -4.79 -17.56 14.23
CA PRO A 55 -5.81 -17.15 15.18
C PRO A 55 -6.27 -15.72 14.85
N VAL A 56 -7.60 -15.49 14.77
CA VAL A 56 -8.18 -14.17 14.45
C VAL A 56 -9.17 -13.75 15.52
N ILE A 57 -8.86 -12.66 16.23
CA ILE A 57 -9.83 -11.92 17.05
C ILE A 57 -10.63 -11.01 16.12
N HIS A 58 -11.91 -11.34 15.94
CA HIS A 58 -12.83 -10.56 15.14
C HIS A 58 -13.52 -9.47 15.99
N ARG A 59 -12.80 -8.40 16.32
CA ARG A 59 -13.29 -7.28 17.15
C ARG A 59 -12.57 -5.98 16.83
N SER A 60 -13.17 -4.86 17.23
CA SER A 60 -12.47 -3.59 17.36
C SER A 60 -11.34 -3.71 18.40
N ILE A 61 -10.20 -3.07 18.14
CA ILE A 61 -9.12 -2.92 19.12
C ILE A 61 -9.53 -2.16 20.38
N HIS A 62 -10.59 -1.36 20.32
CA HIS A 62 -11.11 -0.66 21.49
C HIS A 62 -11.85 -1.60 22.45
N ASP A 63 -12.36 -2.71 21.92
CA ASP A 63 -13.12 -3.72 22.66
C ASP A 63 -12.27 -4.97 22.99
N ALA A 64 -11.05 -5.06 22.43
CA ALA A 64 -10.11 -6.13 22.69
C ALA A 64 -9.00 -5.65 23.64
N SER A 65 -8.91 -6.26 24.82
CA SER A 65 -7.85 -5.94 25.78
C SER A 65 -6.51 -6.53 25.33
N SER A 66 -5.40 -5.93 25.76
CA SER A 66 -4.06 -6.51 25.49
C SER A 66 -3.88 -7.88 26.14
N ALA A 67 -4.58 -8.12 27.26
CA ALA A 67 -4.59 -9.43 27.93
C ALA A 67 -5.34 -10.49 27.11
N ASP A 68 -6.41 -10.12 26.39
CA ASP A 68 -7.06 -11.02 25.44
C ASP A 68 -6.11 -11.39 24.30
N LEU A 69 -5.42 -10.40 23.72
CA LEU A 69 -4.46 -10.63 22.65
C LEU A 69 -3.36 -11.61 23.08
N LEU A 70 -2.75 -11.37 24.25
CA LEU A 70 -1.69 -12.23 24.80
C LEU A 70 -2.18 -13.66 25.08
N ARG A 71 -3.38 -13.80 25.66
CA ARG A 71 -3.96 -15.11 25.95
C ARG A 71 -4.26 -15.91 24.68
N GLU A 72 -4.91 -15.30 23.69
CA GLU A 72 -5.24 -15.98 22.42
C GLU A 72 -3.98 -16.24 21.58
N ALA A 73 -2.95 -15.41 21.70
CA ALA A 73 -1.64 -15.63 21.10
C ALA A 73 -0.82 -16.71 21.82
N ASP A 74 -1.24 -17.14 23.01
CA ASP A 74 -0.46 -17.98 23.94
C ASP A 74 0.96 -17.42 24.13
N LEU A 75 1.01 -16.15 24.56
CA LEU A 75 2.23 -15.39 24.83
C LEU A 75 2.08 -14.61 26.14
N GLU A 76 3.19 -14.44 26.85
CA GLU A 76 3.29 -13.49 27.95
C GLU A 76 3.77 -12.11 27.48
N SER A 77 3.50 -11.09 28.30
CA SER A 77 4.02 -9.74 28.06
C SER A 77 5.54 -9.76 28.05
N GLY A 78 6.13 -9.32 26.94
CA GLY A 78 7.58 -9.32 26.73
C GLY A 78 8.07 -10.39 25.77
N GLU A 79 7.26 -11.40 25.44
CA GLU A 79 7.68 -12.56 24.64
C GLU A 79 7.56 -12.35 23.14
N ALA A 80 6.59 -11.56 22.67
CA ALA A 80 6.38 -11.36 21.24
C ALA A 80 7.62 -10.73 20.58
N ASP A 81 8.07 -11.27 19.44
CA ASP A 81 9.23 -10.70 18.74
C ASP A 81 8.86 -9.41 18.04
N VAL A 82 7.70 -9.35 17.39
CA VAL A 82 7.25 -8.15 16.69
C VAL A 82 5.76 -7.86 16.87
N LEU A 83 5.42 -6.59 17.08
CA LEU A 83 4.07 -6.07 16.91
C LEU A 83 3.99 -5.32 15.58
N ILE A 84 3.06 -5.71 14.72
CA ILE A 84 2.85 -5.10 13.41
C ILE A 84 1.43 -4.55 13.29
N GLY A 85 1.23 -3.51 12.49
CA GLY A 85 -0.12 -3.07 12.13
C GLY A 85 -0.20 -1.73 11.40
N GLY A 86 -1.31 -1.51 10.70
CA GLY A 86 -1.58 -0.29 9.94
C GLY A 86 -2.82 0.44 10.44
N PRO A 87 -2.77 1.17 11.57
CA PRO A 87 -3.94 1.88 12.10
C PRO A 87 -4.47 2.88 11.07
N PRO A 88 -5.79 2.90 10.79
CA PRO A 88 -6.36 3.79 9.79
C PRO A 88 -6.20 5.26 10.19
N CYS A 89 -5.64 6.08 9.29
CA CYS A 89 -5.21 7.45 9.57
C CYS A 89 -5.91 8.48 8.65
N GLN A 90 -7.24 8.51 8.67
CA GLN A 90 -8.04 9.39 7.81
C GLN A 90 -7.82 10.92 8.03
N PRO A 91 -7.63 11.46 9.25
CA PRO A 91 -7.48 12.91 9.47
C PRO A 91 -6.16 13.50 8.92
N PHE A 92 -5.13 12.68 8.68
CA PHE A 92 -3.83 13.12 8.16
C PHE A 92 -3.64 12.85 6.65
N SER A 93 -4.66 12.28 5.98
CA SER A 93 -4.63 12.05 4.54
C SER A 93 -4.80 13.35 3.74
N LYS A 94 -4.16 13.43 2.57
CA LYS A 94 -4.32 14.58 1.65
C LYS A 94 -5.79 14.86 1.33
N CYS A 95 -6.63 13.83 1.20
CA CYS A 95 -8.05 13.96 0.85
C CYS A 95 -8.92 14.53 1.98
N GLY A 96 -8.64 14.18 3.24
CA GLY A 96 -9.31 14.78 4.40
C GLY A 96 -9.03 16.29 4.50
N TYR A 97 -7.80 16.71 4.19
CA TYR A 97 -7.38 18.10 4.19
C TYR A 97 -8.15 18.98 3.19
N TRP A 98 -8.37 18.49 1.96
CA TRP A 98 -9.12 19.24 0.93
C TRP A 98 -10.62 19.35 1.22
N ALA A 99 -11.15 18.50 2.12
CA ALA A 99 -12.57 18.47 2.44
C ALA A 99 -12.96 19.44 3.57
N THR A 100 -12.11 19.65 4.58
CA THR A 100 -12.54 20.28 5.83
C THR A 100 -11.83 21.57 6.25
N GLY A 101 -10.73 21.99 5.62
CA GLY A 101 -10.17 23.33 5.87
C GLY A 101 -9.98 23.67 7.35
N ASP A 102 -9.11 22.91 8.02
CA ASP A 102 -8.51 23.16 9.34
C ASP A 102 -9.38 23.16 10.63
N ALA A 103 -8.69 22.78 11.71
CA ALA A 103 -8.97 23.07 13.13
C ALA A 103 -10.00 22.24 13.95
N ARG A 104 -10.07 20.91 13.79
CA ARG A 104 -10.55 19.99 14.88
C ARG A 104 -9.82 18.64 14.88
N ARG A 105 -8.49 18.66 15.02
CA ARG A 105 -7.64 17.45 14.91
C ARG A 105 -7.49 16.64 16.21
N LEU A 106 -7.67 17.25 17.38
CA LEU A 106 -7.41 16.62 18.69
C LEU A 106 -8.63 15.96 19.34
N GLU A 107 -9.81 16.09 18.74
CA GLU A 107 -11.05 15.42 19.18
C GLU A 107 -11.52 14.36 18.17
N ASP A 108 -10.71 14.05 17.14
CA ASP A 108 -11.07 13.06 16.13
C ASP A 108 -11.04 11.65 16.78
N PRO A 109 -12.16 10.89 16.74
CA PRO A 109 -12.23 9.51 17.22
C PRO A 109 -11.17 8.58 16.62
N ARG A 110 -10.40 9.01 15.62
CA ARG A 110 -9.36 8.23 14.92
C ARG A 110 -7.93 8.55 15.37
N ALA A 111 -7.70 9.56 16.21
CA ALA A 111 -6.48 9.61 17.02
C ALA A 111 -6.41 8.38 17.94
N SER A 112 -7.59 7.88 18.34
CA SER A 112 -7.73 6.71 19.19
C SER A 112 -7.15 5.42 18.60
N THR A 113 -7.06 5.25 17.26
CA THR A 113 -6.52 4.01 16.69
C THR A 113 -4.99 3.94 16.83
N VAL A 114 -4.30 5.07 16.68
CA VAL A 114 -2.86 5.17 16.97
C VAL A 114 -2.63 4.99 18.47
N GLU A 115 -3.43 5.63 19.32
CA GLU A 115 -3.35 5.45 20.77
C GLU A 115 -3.63 3.99 21.18
N ALA A 116 -4.59 3.33 20.55
CA ALA A 116 -4.90 1.92 20.81
C ALA A 116 -3.77 0.99 20.36
N TYR A 117 -3.10 1.28 19.24
CA TYR A 117 -1.89 0.58 18.85
C TYR A 117 -0.79 0.75 19.92
N LEU A 118 -0.57 1.99 20.37
CA LEU A 118 0.46 2.30 21.38
C LEU A 118 0.13 1.74 22.76
N ARG A 119 -1.16 1.60 23.11
CA ARG A 119 -1.63 0.86 24.29
C ARG A 119 -1.19 -0.60 24.21
N VAL A 120 -1.39 -1.26 23.07
CA VAL A 120 -0.95 -2.65 22.89
C VAL A 120 0.58 -2.74 22.92
N LEU A 121 1.31 -1.80 22.30
CA LEU A 121 2.78 -1.72 22.40
C LEU A 121 3.25 -1.64 23.86
N ARG A 122 2.62 -0.80 24.68
CA ARG A 122 2.90 -0.64 26.11
C ARG A 122 2.69 -1.94 26.89
N ASP A 123 1.58 -2.63 26.64
CA ASP A 123 1.17 -3.79 27.43
C ASP A 123 1.85 -5.08 26.99
N VAL A 124 1.94 -5.32 25.69
CA VAL A 124 2.57 -6.50 25.09
C VAL A 124 4.08 -6.43 25.22
N ARG A 125 4.66 -5.23 25.11
CA ARG A 125 6.11 -4.98 25.09
C ARG A 125 6.80 -5.95 24.12
N PRO A 126 6.60 -5.90 22.79
CA PRO A 126 7.28 -6.75 21.82
C PRO A 126 8.78 -6.40 21.68
N ARG A 127 9.64 -7.27 21.11
CA ARG A 127 11.08 -6.92 20.95
C ARG A 127 11.28 -5.79 19.96
N ALA A 128 10.46 -5.77 18.90
CA ALA A 128 10.37 -4.68 17.94
C ALA A 128 8.90 -4.34 17.63
N PHE A 129 8.65 -3.18 17.04
CA PHE A 129 7.35 -2.86 16.47
C PHE A 129 7.51 -2.24 15.08
N LEU A 130 6.48 -2.40 14.25
CA LEU A 130 6.33 -1.75 12.96
C LEU A 130 4.89 -1.25 12.82
N MET A 131 4.74 0.07 12.74
CA MET A 131 3.45 0.71 12.46
C MET A 131 3.46 1.28 11.04
N GLU A 132 2.65 0.72 10.15
CA GLU A 132 2.47 1.22 8.79
C GLU A 132 1.47 2.38 8.76
N ASN A 133 1.71 3.34 7.85
CA ASN A 133 0.78 4.42 7.57
C ASN A 133 1.00 5.04 6.18
N VAL A 134 0.12 5.96 5.79
CA VAL A 134 0.27 6.75 4.56
C VAL A 134 1.42 7.74 4.64
N ALA A 135 2.13 7.97 3.51
CA ALA A 135 3.22 8.93 3.40
C ALA A 135 2.82 10.38 3.75
N GLY A 136 1.51 10.69 3.80
CA GLY A 136 0.97 11.98 4.25
C GLY A 136 1.38 12.36 5.67
N LEU A 137 1.66 11.39 6.54
CA LEU A 137 2.15 11.61 7.90
C LEU A 137 3.58 12.21 7.93
N ALA A 138 4.37 12.04 6.87
CA ALA A 138 5.76 12.47 6.76
C ALA A 138 5.95 13.85 6.07
N PHE A 139 4.87 14.58 5.76
CA PHE A 139 4.97 15.85 5.04
C PHE A 139 5.47 16.99 5.94
N ARG A 140 6.52 17.71 5.50
CA ARG A 140 7.12 18.85 6.23
C ARG A 140 6.07 19.93 6.57
N GLY A 141 6.08 20.38 7.83
CA GLY A 141 5.14 21.37 8.40
C GLY A 141 3.92 20.75 9.08
N LYS A 142 3.95 19.44 9.37
CA LYS A 142 2.86 18.64 9.98
C LYS A 142 3.41 17.61 10.97
N ASP A 143 4.38 18.02 11.79
CA ASP A 143 5.13 17.12 12.68
C ASP A 143 4.32 16.69 13.92
N GLU A 144 3.17 17.31 14.19
CA GLU A 144 2.31 17.08 15.37
C GLU A 144 1.99 15.61 15.62
N GLY A 145 1.65 14.83 14.58
CA GLY A 145 1.29 13.42 14.73
C GLY A 145 2.49 12.53 15.08
N ILE A 146 3.65 12.82 14.50
CA ILE A 146 4.89 12.07 14.77
C ILE A 146 5.43 12.47 16.15
N GLU A 147 5.40 13.75 16.49
CA GLU A 147 5.77 14.25 17.81
C GLU A 147 4.92 13.63 18.92
N LEU A 148 3.59 13.52 18.71
CA LEU A 148 2.71 12.83 19.65
C LEU A 148 3.12 11.36 19.86
N ILE A 149 3.44 10.64 18.77
CA ILE A 149 3.91 9.25 18.86
C ILE A 149 5.22 9.18 19.66
N HIS A 150 6.18 10.07 19.40
CA HIS A 150 7.43 10.13 20.17
C HIS A 150 7.17 10.41 21.66
N GLN A 151 6.25 11.31 22.00
CA GLN A 151 5.89 11.63 23.38
C GLN A 151 5.26 10.43 24.11
N ILE A 152 4.31 9.75 23.45
CA ILE A 152 3.66 8.56 24.03
C ILE A 152 4.68 7.43 24.19
N VAL A 153 5.51 7.15 23.20
CA VAL A 153 6.56 6.12 23.29
C VAL A 153 7.57 6.44 24.39
N ALA A 154 7.94 7.71 24.57
CA ALA A 154 8.78 8.13 25.70
C ALA A 154 8.10 7.89 27.06
N SER A 155 6.77 8.05 27.17
CA SER A 155 6.04 7.69 28.39
C SER A 155 6.06 6.19 28.64
N ILE A 156 5.79 5.39 27.59
CA ILE A 156 5.85 3.93 27.65
C ILE A 156 7.23 3.47 28.15
N ASN A 157 8.31 4.06 27.63
CA ASN A 157 9.67 3.78 28.06
C ASN A 157 9.90 4.03 29.56
N ARG A 158 9.43 5.15 30.10
CA ARG A 158 9.52 5.46 31.53
C ARG A 158 8.68 4.51 32.38
N GLU A 159 7.47 4.19 31.94
CA GLU A 159 6.52 3.34 32.69
C GLU A 159 6.94 1.87 32.71
N GLN A 160 7.46 1.37 31.59
CA GLN A 160 7.72 -0.06 31.39
C GLN A 160 9.21 -0.43 31.53
N GLY A 161 10.09 0.56 31.75
CA GLY A 161 11.54 0.34 31.79
C GLY A 161 12.12 -0.11 30.44
N THR A 162 11.56 0.39 29.34
CA THR A 162 12.00 0.08 27.97
C THR A 162 12.72 1.26 27.33
N SER A 163 13.31 1.04 26.16
CA SER A 163 14.11 2.02 25.41
C SER A 163 13.70 2.12 23.95
N TYR A 164 12.42 1.94 23.62
CA TYR A 164 11.93 2.06 22.24
C TYR A 164 12.36 3.37 21.59
N GLY A 165 13.10 3.26 20.48
CA GLY A 165 13.24 4.33 19.50
C GLY A 165 12.04 4.37 18.55
N VAL A 166 11.92 5.46 17.78
CA VAL A 166 10.97 5.57 16.68
C VAL A 166 11.69 6.14 15.48
N GLU A 167 11.82 5.34 14.42
CA GLU A 167 12.43 5.72 13.15
C GLU A 167 11.37 5.72 12.04
N LEU A 168 11.31 6.81 11.27
CA LEU A 168 10.41 6.96 10.13
C LEU A 168 11.11 6.58 8.83
N LEU A 169 10.52 5.64 8.09
CA LEU A 169 10.92 5.28 6.74
C LEU A 169 9.80 5.60 5.77
N VAL A 170 10.07 6.38 4.72
CA VAL A 170 9.16 6.58 3.60
C VAL A 170 9.71 5.84 2.39
N LEU A 171 9.00 4.81 1.94
CA LEU A 171 9.47 3.88 0.92
C LEU A 171 8.49 3.88 -0.25
N ASN A 172 9.01 3.91 -1.48
CA ASN A 172 8.25 3.57 -2.67
C ASN A 172 8.43 2.08 -2.97
N ALA A 173 7.32 1.34 -3.02
CA ALA A 173 7.34 -0.11 -3.22
C ALA A 173 8.10 -0.54 -4.50
N ALA A 174 8.07 0.28 -5.56
CA ALA A 174 8.81 0.00 -6.80
C ALA A 174 10.33 -0.07 -6.60
N ASP A 175 10.89 0.72 -5.68
CA ASP A 175 12.32 0.70 -5.32
C ASP A 175 12.75 -0.65 -4.73
N PHE A 176 11.80 -1.49 -4.34
CA PHE A 176 12.01 -2.80 -3.72
C PHE A 176 11.43 -3.94 -4.55
N GLY A 177 11.16 -3.71 -5.84
CA GLY A 177 10.75 -4.76 -6.76
C GLY A 177 9.25 -5.10 -6.73
N VAL A 178 8.43 -4.33 -6.03
CA VAL A 178 6.97 -4.45 -6.19
C VAL A 178 6.58 -3.88 -7.56
N PRO A 179 5.71 -4.53 -8.35
CA PRO A 179 5.23 -4.04 -9.64
C PRO A 179 4.22 -2.89 -9.51
N GLN A 180 4.45 -1.99 -8.55
CA GLN A 180 3.57 -0.89 -8.23
C GLN A 180 4.34 0.30 -7.65
N THR A 181 4.07 1.50 -8.19
CA THR A 181 4.47 2.76 -7.56
C THR A 181 3.49 3.08 -6.43
N ARG A 182 3.93 2.86 -5.18
CA ARG A 182 3.15 3.07 -3.96
C ARG A 182 4.07 3.52 -2.83
N GLU A 183 3.92 4.77 -2.41
CA GLU A 183 4.64 5.31 -1.27
C GLU A 183 3.93 4.99 0.04
N ARG A 184 4.68 4.54 1.05
CA ARG A 184 4.21 4.28 2.42
C ARG A 184 5.21 4.73 3.46
N ALA A 185 4.68 5.11 4.62
CA ALA A 185 5.44 5.47 5.81
C ALA A 185 5.42 4.30 6.79
N PHE A 186 6.56 3.99 7.38
CA PHE A 186 6.72 2.96 8.40
C PHE A 186 7.42 3.57 9.60
N LEU A 187 6.83 3.42 10.77
CA LEU A 187 7.45 3.76 12.05
C LEU A 187 7.94 2.47 12.70
N ILE A 188 9.25 2.36 12.89
CA ILE A 188 9.91 1.15 13.38
C ILE A 188 10.67 1.48 14.66
N GLY A 189 10.68 0.56 15.62
CA GLY A 189 11.47 0.69 16.84
C GLY A 189 11.75 -0.64 17.53
N ALA A 190 12.80 -0.67 18.35
CA ALA A 190 13.21 -1.83 19.14
C ALA A 190 13.24 -1.52 20.64
N ARG A 191 12.80 -2.46 21.48
CA ARG A 191 12.63 -2.29 22.92
C ARG A 191 13.92 -1.95 23.65
N ASP A 192 15.05 -2.44 23.14
CA ASP A 192 16.39 -2.24 23.69
C ASP A 192 17.06 -0.93 23.21
N GLY A 193 16.41 -0.17 22.33
CA GLY A 193 16.95 1.04 21.74
C GLY A 193 17.85 0.82 20.52
N SER A 194 17.95 -0.43 20.03
CA SER A 194 18.62 -0.73 18.77
C SER A 194 17.95 0.03 17.60
N ARG A 195 18.77 0.47 16.65
CA ARG A 195 18.30 1.24 15.48
C ARG A 195 18.12 0.36 14.26
N PHE A 196 17.03 0.58 13.53
CA PHE A 196 16.74 -0.07 12.26
C PHE A 196 17.56 0.55 11.12
N GLY A 197 17.69 1.88 11.09
CA GLY A 197 18.41 2.62 10.05
C GLY A 197 17.67 2.71 8.71
N GLN A 198 18.39 3.10 7.66
CA GLN A 198 17.81 3.29 6.33
C GLN A 198 17.78 2.00 5.51
N LEU A 199 16.84 1.94 4.56
CA LEU A 199 16.80 0.91 3.51
C LEU A 199 17.18 1.55 2.17
N ALA A 200 18.22 1.01 1.54
CA ALA A 200 18.60 1.40 0.19
C ALA A 200 17.68 0.72 -0.82
N PRO A 201 17.30 1.40 -1.92
CA PRO A 201 16.62 0.78 -3.05
C PRO A 201 17.38 -0.46 -3.55
N THR A 202 16.63 -1.50 -3.91
CA THR A 202 17.16 -2.72 -4.54
C THR A 202 16.83 -2.80 -6.01
N HIS A 203 15.93 -1.94 -6.50
CA HIS A 203 15.52 -1.86 -7.89
C HIS A 203 15.56 -0.39 -8.36
N ARG A 204 15.57 -0.19 -9.68
CA ARG A 204 15.65 1.14 -10.30
C ARG A 204 14.64 1.34 -11.44
N PRO A 205 14.29 2.58 -11.79
CA PRO A 205 13.56 2.85 -13.03
C PRO A 205 14.30 2.30 -14.26
N ALA A 206 13.55 1.90 -15.29
CA ALA A 206 14.12 1.48 -16.57
C ALA A 206 14.89 2.63 -17.24
N ASP A 207 14.35 3.84 -17.20
CA ASP A 207 14.94 5.04 -17.80
C ASP A 207 15.98 5.68 -16.87
N ALA A 208 17.25 5.53 -17.25
CA ALA A 208 18.41 6.06 -16.52
C ALA A 208 18.63 7.58 -16.73
N GLY A 209 17.56 8.39 -16.67
CA GLY A 209 17.59 9.82 -16.96
C GLY A 209 17.80 10.76 -15.76
N THR A 210 17.77 10.25 -14.52
CA THR A 210 17.90 11.09 -13.31
C THR A 210 19.21 10.83 -12.57
N LYS A 211 19.73 11.80 -11.79
CA LYS A 211 20.99 11.63 -11.03
C LYS A 211 20.99 10.40 -10.10
N GLY A 212 19.84 10.00 -9.55
CA GLY A 212 19.70 8.76 -8.77
C GLY A 212 19.87 7.49 -9.60
N SER A 213 19.55 7.55 -10.89
CA SER A 213 19.73 6.42 -11.81
C SER A 213 21.19 6.15 -12.16
N GLN A 214 22.09 7.13 -12.05
CA GLN A 214 23.52 6.91 -12.34
C GLN A 214 24.21 6.07 -11.25
N LEU A 215 23.88 6.30 -9.97
CA LEU A 215 24.37 5.47 -8.86
C LEU A 215 23.74 4.07 -8.88
N ALA A 216 22.44 3.97 -9.17
CA ALA A 216 21.76 2.68 -9.30
C ALA A 216 22.26 1.86 -10.51
N LEU A 217 22.62 2.53 -11.61
CA LEU A 217 23.24 1.90 -12.78
C LEU A 217 24.68 1.44 -12.46
N ALA A 218 25.43 2.23 -11.67
CA ALA A 218 26.75 1.83 -11.19
C ALA A 218 26.70 0.64 -10.22
N LEU A 219 25.57 0.43 -9.54
CA LEU A 219 25.31 -0.72 -8.65
C LEU A 219 24.63 -1.90 -9.37
N ASP A 220 24.44 -1.82 -10.70
CA ASP A 220 23.78 -2.83 -11.54
C ASP A 220 22.44 -3.33 -10.96
N LEU A 221 21.65 -2.41 -10.37
CA LEU A 221 20.38 -2.79 -9.78
C LEU A 221 19.39 -3.25 -10.87
N PRO A 222 18.57 -4.29 -10.61
CA PRO A 222 17.52 -4.71 -11.52
C PRO A 222 16.52 -3.58 -11.77
N ARG A 223 15.95 -3.54 -12.97
CA ARG A 223 14.84 -2.63 -13.28
C ARG A 223 13.64 -2.92 -12.35
N TYR A 224 12.78 -1.93 -12.13
CA TYR A 224 11.50 -2.14 -11.48
C TYR A 224 10.74 -3.30 -12.13
N ARG A 225 9.98 -4.03 -11.30
CA ARG A 225 8.97 -4.94 -11.83
C ARG A 225 7.87 -4.11 -12.48
N ASN A 226 7.41 -4.55 -13.64
CA ASN A 226 6.33 -3.88 -14.34
C ASN A 226 5.04 -4.69 -14.25
N ALA A 227 3.95 -4.12 -14.75
CA ALA A 227 2.67 -4.80 -14.72
C ALA A 227 2.69 -6.10 -15.56
N TRP A 228 3.48 -6.16 -16.64
CA TRP A 228 3.67 -7.39 -17.42
C TRP A 228 4.31 -8.53 -16.63
N ASP A 229 5.34 -8.25 -15.83
CA ASP A 229 5.97 -9.21 -14.92
C ASP A 229 4.93 -9.82 -13.97
N ALA A 230 3.96 -9.02 -13.51
CA ALA A 230 2.99 -9.41 -12.50
C ALA A 230 1.77 -10.16 -13.05
N ILE A 231 1.20 -9.69 -14.17
CA ILE A 231 -0.13 -10.14 -14.65
C ILE A 231 -0.18 -10.57 -16.11
N GLY A 232 0.95 -10.58 -16.84
CA GLY A 232 0.98 -10.91 -18.27
C GLY A 232 0.57 -12.35 -18.62
N ASP A 233 0.54 -13.27 -17.65
CA ASP A 233 0.02 -14.64 -17.76
C ASP A 233 -1.48 -14.77 -17.54
N LEU A 234 -2.13 -13.76 -16.96
CA LEU A 234 -3.54 -13.81 -16.57
C LEU A 234 -4.49 -13.34 -17.69
N GLU A 235 -3.96 -13.08 -18.89
CA GLU A 235 -4.76 -12.70 -20.05
C GLU A 235 -5.53 -13.90 -20.60
N GLY A 236 -6.83 -13.99 -20.33
CA GLY A 236 -7.63 -15.08 -20.90
C GLY A 236 -9.12 -15.11 -20.57
N GLU A 237 -9.59 -14.38 -19.56
CA GLU A 237 -11.00 -14.46 -19.15
C GLU A 237 -11.81 -13.27 -19.71
N ASP A 238 -12.66 -13.53 -20.71
CA ASP A 238 -13.75 -12.61 -21.08
C ASP A 238 -14.84 -12.68 -20.02
N ASP A 239 -14.55 -12.08 -18.86
CA ASP A 239 -15.48 -11.95 -17.76
C ASP A 239 -16.35 -10.68 -17.95
N PRO A 240 -17.67 -10.82 -18.14
CA PRO A 240 -18.59 -9.69 -18.26
C PRO A 240 -18.61 -8.74 -17.04
N GLU A 241 -18.17 -9.18 -15.87
CA GLU A 241 -18.06 -8.35 -14.65
C GLU A 241 -16.88 -7.37 -14.73
N LEU A 242 -15.82 -7.71 -15.46
CA LEU A 242 -14.66 -6.85 -15.64
C LEU A 242 -14.91 -5.73 -16.65
N ARG A 243 -15.93 -5.86 -17.51
CA ARG A 243 -16.26 -4.86 -18.53
C ARG A 243 -16.55 -3.50 -17.88
N LEU A 244 -15.88 -2.46 -18.36
CA LEU A 244 -16.11 -1.12 -17.86
C LEU A 244 -17.51 -0.64 -18.26
N ARG A 245 -18.25 -0.09 -17.29
CA ARG A 245 -19.60 0.45 -17.51
C ARG A 245 -19.66 1.92 -17.14
N GLY A 246 -20.66 2.62 -17.67
CA GLY A 246 -20.95 4.01 -17.36
C GLY A 246 -20.55 4.99 -18.47
N LYS A 247 -20.78 6.28 -18.20
CA LYS A 247 -20.71 7.36 -19.21
C LYS A 247 -19.42 7.37 -20.03
N TRP A 248 -18.28 7.05 -19.40
CA TRP A 248 -16.94 7.22 -19.98
C TRP A 248 -16.28 5.93 -20.43
N ALA A 249 -16.97 4.79 -20.35
CA ALA A 249 -16.41 3.47 -20.67
C ALA A 249 -15.82 3.43 -22.10
N ASP A 250 -16.60 3.86 -23.08
CA ASP A 250 -16.23 3.84 -24.51
C ASP A 250 -15.13 4.86 -24.87
N LEU A 251 -14.63 5.64 -23.90
CA LEU A 251 -13.48 6.53 -24.10
C LEU A 251 -12.16 5.86 -23.68
N LEU A 252 -12.20 4.81 -22.86
CA LEU A 252 -10.99 4.12 -22.44
C LEU A 252 -10.20 3.50 -23.63
N PRO A 253 -10.84 2.90 -24.66
CA PRO A 253 -10.13 2.36 -25.82
C PRO A 253 -9.32 3.38 -26.64
N SER A 254 -9.63 4.68 -26.57
CA SER A 254 -8.88 5.73 -27.27
C SER A 254 -7.68 6.27 -26.47
N ILE A 255 -7.50 5.82 -25.23
CA ILE A 255 -6.42 6.27 -24.34
C ILE A 255 -5.23 5.30 -24.46
N PRO A 256 -4.00 5.77 -24.70
CA PRO A 256 -2.82 4.90 -24.70
C PRO A 256 -2.53 4.25 -23.37
N GLU A 257 -1.83 3.12 -23.42
CA GLU A 257 -1.20 2.51 -22.25
C GLU A 257 -0.34 3.52 -21.48
N GLY A 258 -0.37 3.43 -20.14
CA GLY A 258 0.39 4.33 -19.26
C GLY A 258 -0.15 5.76 -19.19
N SER A 259 -1.19 6.07 -19.98
CA SER A 259 -1.80 7.39 -20.03
C SER A 259 -3.14 7.43 -19.29
N ASN A 260 -3.79 8.58 -19.36
CA ASN A 260 -5.10 8.84 -18.77
C ASN A 260 -5.83 9.88 -19.63
N TYR A 261 -6.90 10.48 -19.10
CA TYR A 261 -7.69 11.49 -19.83
C TYR A 261 -6.89 12.69 -20.33
N LEU A 262 -5.71 12.98 -19.77
CA LEU A 262 -4.83 14.06 -20.23
C LEU A 262 -4.39 13.87 -21.69
N TYR A 263 -4.42 12.64 -22.21
CA TYR A 263 -4.24 12.36 -23.64
C TYR A 263 -5.26 13.11 -24.51
N HIS A 264 -6.48 13.32 -24.01
CA HIS A 264 -7.56 14.06 -24.66
C HIS A 264 -7.69 15.50 -24.15
N THR A 265 -6.55 16.17 -23.93
CA THR A 265 -6.48 17.60 -23.64
C THR A 265 -5.72 18.33 -24.74
N ASP A 266 -5.72 19.66 -24.70
CA ASP A 266 -4.93 20.53 -25.58
C ASP A 266 -3.42 20.28 -25.52
N ARG A 267 -2.95 19.57 -24.49
CA ARG A 267 -1.54 19.18 -24.32
C ARG A 267 -1.25 17.71 -24.64
N GLY A 268 -2.28 16.94 -24.97
CA GLY A 268 -2.16 15.55 -25.39
C GLY A 268 -2.16 15.41 -26.91
N ALA A 269 -1.95 14.19 -27.40
CA ALA A 269 -1.99 13.89 -28.83
C ALA A 269 -3.37 13.41 -29.33
N GLY A 270 -4.31 13.17 -28.42
CA GLY A 270 -5.68 12.80 -28.77
C GLY A 270 -6.58 14.00 -29.07
N LEU A 271 -7.81 13.73 -29.50
CA LEU A 271 -8.85 14.75 -29.69
C LEU A 271 -9.05 15.53 -28.37
N PRO A 272 -8.97 16.87 -28.33
CA PRO A 272 -9.09 17.64 -27.09
C PRO A 272 -10.54 17.68 -26.60
N LEU A 273 -10.91 16.74 -25.74
CA LEU A 273 -12.23 16.58 -25.13
C LEU A 273 -12.34 17.24 -23.75
N PHE A 274 -11.21 17.51 -23.11
CA PHE A 274 -11.14 18.02 -21.74
C PHE A 274 -10.15 19.18 -21.62
N GLY A 275 -10.39 20.04 -20.62
CA GLY A 275 -9.39 21.02 -20.20
C GLY A 275 -8.28 20.39 -19.35
N TRP A 276 -7.06 20.89 -19.53
CA TRP A 276 -5.89 20.49 -18.76
C TRP A 276 -6.16 20.55 -17.25
N ARG A 277 -5.90 19.45 -16.53
CA ARG A 277 -6.07 19.31 -15.06
C ARG A 277 -7.49 19.60 -14.51
N ARG A 278 -8.55 19.55 -15.34
CA ARG A 278 -9.94 19.70 -14.88
C ARG A 278 -10.54 18.45 -14.22
N ARG A 279 -9.87 17.30 -14.30
CA ARG A 279 -10.25 16.05 -13.64
C ARG A 279 -9.06 15.55 -12.83
N PHE A 280 -9.31 14.61 -11.92
CA PHE A 280 -8.21 13.93 -11.22
C PHE A 280 -7.36 13.15 -12.22
N TRP A 281 -6.05 13.13 -11.98
CA TRP A 281 -5.07 12.50 -12.88
C TRP A 281 -5.33 11.01 -13.12
N ASN A 282 -5.98 10.32 -12.18
CA ASN A 282 -6.33 8.91 -12.27
C ASN A 282 -7.63 8.64 -13.05
N PHE A 283 -8.30 9.67 -13.57
CA PHE A 283 -9.50 9.52 -14.40
C PHE A 283 -9.12 8.89 -15.76
N LEU A 284 -9.72 7.73 -16.04
CA LEU A 284 -9.43 6.86 -17.20
C LEU A 284 -7.95 6.45 -17.32
N LEU A 285 -7.27 6.32 -16.17
CA LEU A 285 -5.88 5.87 -16.12
C LEU A 285 -5.77 4.41 -16.58
N LYS A 286 -4.91 4.15 -17.57
CA LYS A 286 -4.65 2.81 -18.12
C LYS A 286 -3.25 2.35 -17.71
N LEU A 287 -3.12 1.07 -17.35
CA LEU A 287 -1.80 0.45 -17.14
C LEU A 287 -0.99 0.47 -18.44
N ALA A 288 0.34 0.53 -18.29
CA ALA A 288 1.26 0.13 -19.34
C ALA A 288 1.93 -1.17 -18.94
N LYS A 289 2.07 -2.08 -19.89
CA LYS A 289 2.72 -3.38 -19.66
C LYS A 289 4.16 -3.21 -19.17
N ASP A 290 4.89 -2.25 -19.72
CA ASP A 290 6.31 -1.98 -19.48
C ASP A 290 6.61 -1.13 -18.24
N GLN A 291 5.59 -0.59 -17.57
CA GLN A 291 5.73 0.22 -16.36
C GLN A 291 5.13 -0.47 -15.13
N PRO A 292 5.60 -0.15 -13.91
CA PRO A 292 4.89 -0.53 -12.68
C PRO A 292 3.45 -0.01 -12.70
N SER A 293 2.53 -0.74 -12.05
CA SER A 293 1.19 -0.22 -11.82
C SER A 293 1.23 1.06 -10.99
N TRP A 294 0.28 1.96 -11.23
CA TRP A 294 -0.01 3.00 -10.26
C TRP A 294 -0.62 2.41 -8.98
N THR A 295 -0.62 3.20 -7.91
CA THR A 295 -1.20 2.80 -6.62
C THR A 295 -2.65 2.30 -6.80
N LEU A 296 -2.92 1.06 -6.37
CA LEU A 296 -4.28 0.53 -6.28
C LEU A 296 -5.03 1.23 -5.14
N THR A 297 -6.17 1.84 -5.46
CA THR A 297 -6.98 2.58 -4.48
C THR A 297 -8.12 1.72 -3.94
N ALA A 298 -8.47 1.86 -2.66
CA ALA A 298 -9.50 1.01 -2.05
C ALA A 298 -10.92 1.28 -2.60
N GLN A 299 -11.21 2.53 -2.97
CA GLN A 299 -12.54 2.95 -3.41
C GLN A 299 -12.44 3.88 -4.64
N PRO A 300 -12.04 3.36 -5.81
CA PRO A 300 -11.97 4.16 -7.03
C PRO A 300 -13.38 4.60 -7.47
N GLY A 301 -13.48 5.80 -8.04
CA GLY A 301 -14.68 6.20 -8.77
C GLY A 301 -14.93 5.31 -10.00
N PRO A 302 -16.14 5.33 -10.59
CA PRO A 302 -16.50 4.40 -11.67
C PRO A 302 -15.66 4.54 -12.95
N ALA A 303 -15.00 5.67 -13.15
CA ALA A 303 -14.10 5.96 -14.26
C ALA A 303 -12.67 6.29 -13.78
N THR A 304 -12.32 5.83 -12.58
CA THR A 304 -10.99 5.99 -11.99
C THR A 304 -10.23 4.68 -12.13
N GLY A 305 -9.06 4.75 -12.74
CA GLY A 305 -8.17 3.59 -12.90
C GLY A 305 -7.27 3.35 -11.68
N PRO A 306 -6.24 2.51 -11.83
CA PRO A 306 -5.77 1.96 -13.10
C PRO A 306 -6.71 0.91 -13.71
N PHE A 307 -6.91 0.99 -15.02
CA PHE A 307 -7.60 -0.02 -15.83
C PHE A 307 -6.59 -0.91 -16.56
N HIS A 308 -6.98 -2.15 -16.84
CA HIS A 308 -6.19 -3.08 -17.62
C HIS A 308 -5.96 -2.55 -19.04
N TRP A 309 -4.82 -2.86 -19.67
CA TRP A 309 -4.52 -2.43 -21.04
C TRP A 309 -5.56 -2.90 -22.07
N LYS A 310 -6.23 -4.03 -21.80
CA LYS A 310 -7.39 -4.54 -22.55
C LYS A 310 -8.72 -3.78 -22.34
N ASN A 311 -8.69 -2.55 -21.84
CA ASN A 311 -9.87 -1.68 -21.68
C ASN A 311 -10.95 -2.19 -20.71
N ARG A 312 -10.54 -2.86 -19.63
CA ARG A 312 -11.43 -3.42 -18.60
C ARG A 312 -10.93 -3.11 -17.19
N ARG A 313 -11.74 -3.42 -16.19
CA ARG A 313 -11.30 -3.47 -14.80
C ARG A 313 -10.28 -4.61 -14.61
N LEU A 314 -9.44 -4.44 -13.59
CA LEU A 314 -8.55 -5.51 -13.15
C LEU A 314 -9.38 -6.59 -12.45
N SER A 315 -9.03 -7.85 -12.68
CA SER A 315 -9.62 -8.98 -11.96
C SER A 315 -9.10 -9.05 -10.51
N ALA A 316 -9.77 -9.82 -9.66
CA ALA A 316 -9.33 -10.06 -8.29
C ALA A 316 -7.88 -10.61 -8.25
N ARG A 317 -7.57 -11.56 -9.12
CA ARG A 317 -6.24 -12.18 -9.21
C ARG A 317 -5.17 -11.21 -9.69
N GLU A 318 -5.49 -10.36 -10.67
CA GLU A 318 -4.58 -9.31 -11.15
C GLU A 318 -4.27 -8.29 -10.04
N LEU A 319 -5.28 -7.89 -9.26
CA LEU A 319 -5.09 -7.01 -8.11
C LEU A 319 -4.19 -7.68 -7.05
N CYS A 320 -4.39 -8.97 -6.74
CA CYS A 320 -3.54 -9.71 -5.79
C CYS A 320 -2.07 -9.72 -6.25
N ARG A 321 -1.82 -10.05 -7.52
CA ARG A 321 -0.46 -10.08 -8.12
C ARG A 321 0.23 -8.72 -8.11
N LEU A 322 -0.49 -7.66 -8.45
CA LEU A 322 0.04 -6.29 -8.40
C LEU A 322 0.33 -5.83 -6.95
N GLN A 323 -0.32 -6.45 -5.98
CA GLN A 323 -0.09 -6.26 -4.55
C GLN A 323 0.86 -7.31 -3.96
N THR A 324 1.45 -8.18 -4.81
CA THR A 324 2.44 -9.21 -4.47
C THR A 324 1.98 -10.21 -3.42
N LEU A 325 0.67 -10.46 -3.33
CA LEU A 325 0.16 -11.56 -2.51
C LEU A 325 0.58 -12.90 -3.14
N PRO A 326 0.80 -13.96 -2.32
CA PRO A 326 1.05 -15.31 -2.82
C PRO A 326 -0.07 -15.82 -3.74
N ASP A 327 0.29 -16.68 -4.70
CA ASP A 327 -0.67 -17.25 -5.65
C ASP A 327 -1.71 -18.15 -5.02
N ASP A 328 -1.36 -18.79 -3.90
CA ASP A 328 -2.26 -19.61 -3.10
C ASP A 328 -3.20 -18.80 -2.20
N TYR A 329 -3.11 -17.47 -2.22
CA TYR A 329 -3.96 -16.57 -1.45
C TYR A 329 -5.08 -15.98 -2.31
N TYR A 330 -6.33 -16.03 -1.82
CA TYR A 330 -7.55 -15.62 -2.52
C TYR A 330 -8.33 -14.64 -1.64
N VAL A 331 -8.48 -13.39 -2.11
CA VAL A 331 -9.29 -12.38 -1.41
C VAL A 331 -10.76 -12.58 -1.76
N LEU A 332 -11.61 -12.71 -0.73
CA LEU A 332 -13.02 -13.05 -0.89
C LEU A 332 -13.92 -11.82 -1.05
N GLY A 333 -15.10 -12.03 -1.62
CA GLY A 333 -16.14 -11.03 -1.82
C GLY A 333 -16.32 -10.59 -3.28
N ALA A 334 -17.30 -9.72 -3.51
CA ALA A 334 -17.50 -9.11 -4.83
C ALA A 334 -16.29 -8.23 -5.22
N LEU A 335 -16.11 -7.94 -6.51
CA LEU A 335 -14.93 -7.20 -7.01
C LEU A 335 -14.70 -5.86 -6.29
N GLY A 336 -15.76 -5.14 -5.91
CA GLY A 336 -15.63 -3.90 -5.12
C GLY A 336 -15.09 -4.12 -3.70
N THR A 337 -15.48 -5.21 -3.05
CA THR A 337 -14.97 -5.64 -1.73
C THR A 337 -13.50 -6.08 -1.83
N VAL A 338 -13.15 -6.85 -2.86
CA VAL A 338 -11.77 -7.24 -3.14
C VAL A 338 -10.89 -6.01 -3.39
N GLN A 339 -11.36 -5.06 -4.21
CA GLN A 339 -10.68 -3.80 -4.49
C GLN A 339 -10.42 -3.01 -3.19
N ARG A 340 -11.40 -2.97 -2.28
CA ARG A 340 -11.27 -2.30 -0.98
C ARG A 340 -10.19 -2.93 -0.11
N GLN A 341 -10.24 -4.25 0.04
CA GLN A 341 -9.27 -5.03 0.80
C GLN A 341 -7.84 -4.83 0.27
N LEU A 342 -7.63 -5.02 -1.04
CA LEU A 342 -6.31 -4.92 -1.67
C LEU A 342 -5.79 -3.48 -1.79
N GLY A 343 -6.68 -2.51 -1.99
CA GLY A 343 -6.30 -1.09 -2.01
C GLY A 343 -5.82 -0.60 -0.64
N ASN A 344 -6.34 -1.18 0.45
CA ASN A 344 -5.89 -0.91 1.82
C ASN A 344 -4.60 -1.68 2.18
N ALA A 345 -4.40 -2.88 1.63
CA ALA A 345 -3.27 -3.74 1.95
C ALA A 345 -1.89 -3.10 1.67
N VAL A 346 -0.90 -3.46 2.48
CA VAL A 346 0.53 -3.28 2.19
C VAL A 346 0.94 -4.32 1.14
N PRO A 347 1.75 -3.96 0.11
CA PRO A 347 2.29 -4.97 -0.80
C PRO A 347 3.16 -5.99 -0.02
N SER A 348 2.84 -7.28 -0.13
CA SER A 348 3.48 -8.30 0.71
C SER A 348 4.99 -8.44 0.47
N ALA A 349 5.49 -8.23 -0.76
CA ALA A 349 6.92 -8.23 -1.02
C ALA A 349 7.65 -7.04 -0.36
N LEU A 350 7.02 -5.86 -0.26
CA LEU A 350 7.60 -4.74 0.49
C LEU A 350 7.65 -5.06 2.00
N ALA A 351 6.59 -5.68 2.51
CA ALA A 351 6.56 -6.14 3.90
C ALA A 351 7.64 -7.20 4.18
N GLU A 352 7.86 -8.16 3.28
CA GLU A 352 8.93 -9.16 3.37
C GLU A 352 10.32 -8.52 3.42
N VAL A 353 10.60 -7.54 2.56
CA VAL A 353 11.85 -6.78 2.57
C VAL A 353 12.10 -6.15 3.94
N ILE A 354 11.09 -5.48 4.51
CA ILE A 354 11.23 -4.83 5.81
C ILE A 354 11.38 -5.88 6.92
N ALA A 355 10.61 -6.96 6.89
CA ALA A 355 10.65 -8.03 7.89
C ALA A 355 12.01 -8.75 7.92
N LEU A 356 12.60 -9.05 6.76
CA LEU A 356 13.95 -9.62 6.66
C LEU A 356 15.01 -8.70 7.27
N GLN A 357 14.92 -7.39 7.02
CA GLN A 357 15.84 -6.41 7.60
C GLN A 357 15.60 -6.21 9.10
N LEU A 358 14.35 -6.26 9.55
CA LEU A 358 13.99 -6.17 10.97
C LEU A 358 14.56 -7.35 11.74
N ARG A 359 14.40 -8.56 11.19
CA ARG A 359 14.97 -9.79 11.71
C ARG A 359 16.49 -9.71 11.87
N GLN A 360 17.18 -9.23 10.84
CA GLN A 360 18.64 -9.09 10.85
C GLN A 360 19.12 -8.04 11.85
N ARG A 361 18.52 -6.84 11.82
CA ARG A 361 19.06 -5.66 12.51
C ARG A 361 18.56 -5.51 13.94
N LEU A 362 17.33 -5.93 14.23
CA LEU A 362 16.70 -5.71 15.54
C LEU A 362 16.51 -7.00 16.34
N LEU A 363 16.46 -8.17 15.68
CA LEU A 363 16.21 -9.45 16.35
C LEU A 363 17.43 -10.38 16.42
N GLY A 364 18.56 -9.96 15.85
CA GLY A 364 19.85 -10.66 15.97
C GLY A 364 20.00 -11.91 15.11
N GLU A 365 19.14 -12.09 14.10
CA GLU A 365 19.14 -13.28 13.24
C GLU A 365 19.69 -12.99 11.84
N ALA A 366 21.01 -12.92 11.71
CA ALA A 366 21.67 -12.66 10.43
C ALA A 366 21.64 -13.85 9.45
N ALA A 367 21.63 -15.09 9.95
CA ALA A 367 21.86 -16.29 9.16
C ALA A 367 20.63 -16.82 8.37
N SER A 368 19.61 -15.99 8.13
CA SER A 368 18.39 -16.35 7.39
C SER A 368 18.08 -15.44 6.21
N VAL A 369 18.87 -14.38 6.02
CA VAL A 369 18.67 -13.37 4.97
C VAL A 369 19.08 -13.89 3.58
N ASP A 370 19.81 -15.01 3.52
CA ASP A 370 20.22 -15.67 2.27
C ASP A 370 19.03 -16.15 1.41
N ARG A 371 17.81 -16.19 1.95
CA ARG A 371 16.62 -16.66 1.21
C ARG A 371 16.13 -15.68 0.13
N GLY A 372 16.66 -14.45 0.07
CA GLY A 372 16.14 -13.43 -0.85
C GLY A 372 14.68 -13.08 -0.57
N VAL A 373 14.10 -12.20 -1.38
CA VAL A 373 12.69 -11.81 -1.27
C VAL A 373 11.88 -12.70 -2.21
N SER A 374 11.02 -13.54 -1.66
CA SER A 374 10.30 -14.59 -2.37
C SER A 374 9.03 -14.11 -3.06
N LEU A 375 8.43 -13.01 -2.59
CA LEU A 375 7.16 -12.49 -3.10
C LEU A 375 7.31 -11.50 -4.27
N ILE A 376 8.53 -11.15 -4.65
CA ILE A 376 8.79 -10.32 -5.84
C ILE A 376 8.50 -11.17 -7.09
N PRO A 377 7.65 -10.71 -8.02
CA PRO A 377 7.37 -11.46 -9.24
C PRO A 377 8.65 -11.60 -10.09
N SER A 378 8.81 -12.77 -10.70
CA SER A 378 9.90 -13.04 -11.63
C SER A 378 9.86 -12.12 -12.85
N VAL A 379 11.02 -11.95 -13.52
CA VAL A 379 11.06 -11.15 -14.77
C VAL A 379 10.30 -11.95 -15.81
N ARG A 380 9.26 -11.36 -16.38
CA ARG A 380 8.69 -11.83 -17.64
C ARG A 380 9.51 -11.21 -18.77
N GLY A 381 9.66 -11.94 -19.88
CA GLY A 381 10.32 -11.42 -21.08
C GLY A 381 9.69 -10.11 -21.57
N GLU A 382 10.23 -9.54 -22.66
CA GLU A 382 9.75 -8.25 -23.17
C GLU A 382 8.22 -8.25 -23.37
N PRO A 383 7.52 -7.19 -22.89
CA PRO A 383 6.09 -7.08 -23.10
C PRO A 383 5.77 -6.97 -24.60
N PRO A 384 4.63 -7.51 -25.06
CA PRO A 384 4.17 -7.27 -26.42
C PRO A 384 3.93 -5.77 -26.66
N PRO A 385 3.87 -5.33 -27.92
CA PRO A 385 3.56 -3.95 -28.26
C PRO A 385 2.26 -3.45 -27.58
N PRO A 386 2.14 -2.13 -27.32
CA PRO A 386 0.93 -1.56 -26.75
C PRO A 386 -0.33 -1.88 -27.56
N GLU A 387 -1.48 -1.99 -26.88
CA GLU A 387 -2.75 -2.22 -27.57
C GLU A 387 -3.05 -1.09 -28.57
N PRO A 388 -3.57 -1.42 -29.78
CA PRO A 388 -3.93 -0.40 -30.75
C PRO A 388 -5.06 0.49 -30.24
N LEU A 389 -4.93 1.80 -30.47
CA LEU A 389 -5.95 2.77 -30.08
C LEU A 389 -7.19 2.63 -30.96
N GLN A 390 -8.36 2.77 -30.33
CA GLN A 390 -9.61 2.94 -31.06
C GLN A 390 -9.92 4.43 -31.24
N PRO A 391 -10.65 4.82 -32.30
CA PRO A 391 -11.15 6.18 -32.45
C PRO A 391 -12.00 6.60 -31.25
N VAL A 392 -12.06 7.91 -30.99
CA VAL A 392 -12.99 8.46 -30.00
C VAL A 392 -14.43 8.14 -30.44
N ALA A 393 -15.20 7.49 -29.57
CA ALA A 393 -16.59 7.16 -29.88
C ALA A 393 -17.42 8.41 -30.20
N ASP A 394 -18.29 8.33 -31.22
CA ASP A 394 -19.07 9.46 -31.76
C ASP A 394 -19.81 10.27 -30.69
N LYS A 395 -20.31 9.58 -29.67
CA LYS A 395 -21.01 10.20 -28.54
C LYS A 395 -20.16 11.19 -27.74
N PHE A 396 -18.83 11.23 -27.90
CA PHE A 396 -17.95 12.20 -27.27
C PHE A 396 -17.42 13.27 -28.21
N VAL A 397 -17.59 13.14 -29.52
CA VAL A 397 -17.04 14.07 -30.51
C VAL A 397 -17.59 15.49 -30.30
N HIS A 398 -18.84 15.62 -29.83
CA HIS A 398 -19.43 16.91 -29.46
C HIS A 398 -18.71 17.66 -28.32
N LEU A 399 -17.83 16.98 -27.56
CA LEU A 399 -17.01 17.60 -26.52
C LEU A 399 -15.70 18.18 -27.06
N ALA A 400 -15.36 17.92 -28.33
CA ALA A 400 -14.12 18.38 -28.92
C ALA A 400 -14.10 19.92 -29.03
N GLY A 401 -13.01 20.53 -28.59
CA GLY A 401 -12.86 21.99 -28.68
C GLY A 401 -11.75 22.53 -27.80
N ARG A 402 -11.71 23.86 -27.67
CA ARG A 402 -10.84 24.54 -26.72
C ARG A 402 -11.47 24.54 -25.34
N HIS A 403 -10.72 24.11 -24.34
CA HIS A 403 -11.15 24.07 -22.95
C HIS A 403 -10.15 24.84 -22.10
N GLU A 404 -10.59 25.86 -21.35
CA GLU A 404 -9.68 26.59 -20.46
C GLU A 404 -9.00 25.63 -19.45
N PRO A 405 -7.72 25.78 -19.13
CA PRO A 405 -7.06 24.94 -18.13
C PRO A 405 -7.66 25.15 -16.72
N HIS A 406 -7.37 24.23 -15.80
CA HIS A 406 -7.70 24.45 -14.38
C HIS A 406 -6.99 25.71 -13.87
N PRO A 407 -7.68 26.63 -13.16
CA PRO A 407 -7.14 27.95 -12.79
C PRO A 407 -6.18 27.92 -11.59
N GLY A 408 -5.55 26.77 -11.31
CA GLY A 408 -4.65 26.57 -10.16
C GLY A 408 -5.31 26.09 -8.87
N THR A 409 -4.47 25.73 -7.89
CA THR A 409 -4.86 25.15 -6.60
C THR A 409 -5.81 26.06 -5.82
N GLY A 410 -6.87 25.51 -5.22
CA GLY A 410 -7.84 26.26 -4.40
C GLY A 410 -8.93 27.01 -5.16
N LYS A 411 -8.89 27.06 -6.50
CA LYS A 411 -9.88 27.75 -7.35
C LYS A 411 -10.63 26.76 -8.25
N GLY A 412 -11.28 25.75 -7.68
CA GLY A 412 -11.98 24.73 -8.49
C GLY A 412 -13.03 25.35 -9.42
N HIS A 413 -13.21 24.79 -10.62
CA HIS A 413 -14.17 25.30 -11.62
C HIS A 413 -15.64 25.35 -11.11
N ARG A 414 -15.99 24.49 -10.14
CA ARG A 414 -17.27 24.55 -9.42
C ARG A 414 -17.34 25.67 -8.38
N ALA A 415 -16.22 26.11 -7.80
CA ALA A 415 -16.17 27.26 -6.91
C ALA A 415 -16.40 28.56 -7.68
N SER A 416 -15.85 28.69 -8.89
CA SER A 416 -16.13 29.82 -9.78
C SER A 416 -17.60 29.87 -10.24
N LEU A 417 -18.27 28.73 -10.40
CA LEU A 417 -19.71 28.69 -10.72
C LEU A 417 -20.61 29.03 -9.53
N ARG A 418 -20.15 28.82 -8.28
CA ARG A 418 -20.89 29.22 -7.06
C ARG A 418 -20.84 30.74 -6.81
N ALA A 419 -19.79 31.41 -7.25
CA ALA A 419 -19.63 32.85 -7.09
C ALA A 419 -20.52 33.70 -8.02
N VAL A 420 -21.17 33.08 -9.02
CA VAL A 420 -22.03 33.77 -10.00
C VAL A 420 -23.53 33.60 -9.66
N SER A 421 -23.86 32.96 -8.53
CA SER A 421 -25.23 32.77 -8.05
C SER A 421 -25.50 33.42 -6.69
N LEU A 422 -24.74 34.47 -6.34
CA LEU A 422 -25.04 35.37 -5.23
C LEU A 422 -25.41 36.76 -5.77
#